data_AF-A0A9E5MJN7-F1
#
_entry.id   AF-A0A9E5MJN7-F1
#
_cell.length_a   1.000
_cell.length_b   1.000
_cell.length_c   1.000
_cell.angle_alpha   90.00
_cell.angle_beta   90.00
_cell.angle_gamma   90.00
#
_symmetry.space_group_name_H-M   'P 1'
#
loop_
_entity.id
_entity.type
_entity.pdbx_description
1 polymer ?
#
loop_
_entity_poly.entity_id
_entity_poly.type
_entity_poly.pdbx_seq_one_letter_code
_entity_poly.pdbx_strand_id
1 'polypeptide(L)'
;MKNSCNSPQAPLLGYLLLLYSGFCLFLTYSLSNWQHPQTVISETSDHTVQMPSNATEPKKRFYARLLPPIQRENANLLKRRQQLLILARQVLEGNTLNAKQQATLASWAKQYRSPTELNDRQLVQDLLQRIDVVPASMALAQSAMESAWGRSRFAREANNYFGQWCYTKGCGVIPNQRTKGARHEVARFASLDEAVAAYMHNINSHPAYAGVRNIRARSRRQNQPLDSLSMTSELDQYSERGQAYIKDLQGLIRYNQLSVFDQQYPTEVITFNSAADS
;
A
#
# COMPACT_ATOMS: atom_id res chain seq x y z
N MET A 1 49.24 38.66 -73.75
CA MET A 1 50.08 37.90 -72.81
C MET A 1 49.19 37.31 -71.73
N LYS A 2 49.32 35.99 -71.54
CA LYS A 2 48.90 35.13 -70.40
C LYS A 2 47.80 35.65 -69.45
N ASN A 3 46.73 34.86 -69.27
CA ASN A 3 46.66 34.00 -68.07
C ASN A 3 45.50 32.99 -68.14
N SER A 4 45.84 31.77 -67.78
CA SER A 4 45.00 30.60 -67.53
C SER A 4 44.40 30.70 -66.12
N CYS A 5 43.21 30.11 -65.90
CA CYS A 5 42.75 29.72 -64.58
C CYS A 5 42.06 28.35 -64.67
N ASN A 6 42.86 27.31 -64.41
CA ASN A 6 42.39 26.05 -63.84
C ASN A 6 42.21 26.26 -62.33
N SER A 7 41.18 25.68 -61.72
CA SER A 7 41.23 25.30 -60.30
C SER A 7 40.61 23.92 -60.08
N PRO A 8 41.12 23.13 -59.12
CA PRO A 8 40.97 21.70 -59.08
C PRO A 8 39.82 21.25 -58.17
N GLN A 9 39.09 20.22 -58.60
CA GLN A 9 38.15 19.48 -57.77
C GLN A 9 38.87 18.33 -57.04
N ALA A 10 38.95 18.43 -55.70
CA ALA A 10 38.97 17.34 -54.70
C ALA A 10 39.32 17.95 -53.31
N PRO A 11 38.92 17.40 -52.14
CA PRO A 11 38.35 16.07 -51.87
C PRO A 11 37.20 16.12 -50.81
N LEU A 12 35.94 16.24 -51.22
CA LEU A 12 34.80 16.20 -50.28
C LEU A 12 34.26 14.76 -50.04
N LEU A 13 34.52 13.82 -50.95
CA LEU A 13 34.03 12.44 -50.82
C LEU A 13 34.79 11.60 -49.77
N GLY A 14 36.06 11.91 -49.49
CA GLY A 14 36.88 11.13 -48.54
C GLY A 14 36.41 11.29 -47.08
N TYR A 15 35.94 12.48 -46.71
CA TYR A 15 35.47 12.77 -45.35
C TYR A 15 34.10 12.15 -45.05
N LEU A 16 33.22 12.06 -46.06
CA LEU A 16 31.91 11.44 -45.92
C LEU A 16 32.00 9.92 -45.67
N LEU A 17 32.97 9.24 -46.29
CA LEU A 17 33.19 7.80 -46.09
C LEU A 17 33.77 7.47 -44.70
N LEU A 18 34.63 8.34 -44.15
CA LEU A 18 35.18 8.17 -42.80
C LEU A 18 34.14 8.42 -41.69
N LEU A 19 33.21 9.34 -41.91
CA LEU A 19 32.10 9.57 -40.96
C LEU A 19 31.09 8.42 -40.96
N TYR A 20 30.83 7.82 -42.12
CA TYR A 20 29.92 6.67 -42.23
C TYR A 20 30.50 5.40 -41.58
N SER A 21 31.80 5.14 -41.76
CA SER A 21 32.45 3.98 -41.15
C SER A 21 32.57 4.12 -39.63
N GLY A 22 32.85 5.32 -39.13
CA GLY A 22 32.85 5.63 -37.70
C GLY A 22 31.47 5.46 -37.05
N PHE A 23 30.40 5.90 -37.73
CA PHE A 23 29.04 5.74 -37.25
C PHE A 23 28.59 4.27 -37.24
N CYS A 24 28.93 3.49 -38.28
CA CYS A 24 28.66 2.05 -38.31
C CYS A 24 29.40 1.28 -37.21
N LEU A 25 30.68 1.61 -36.95
CA LEU A 25 31.44 0.99 -35.86
C LEU A 25 30.90 1.39 -34.48
N PHE A 26 30.41 2.63 -34.32
CA PHE A 26 29.76 3.05 -33.08
C PHE A 26 28.41 2.37 -32.88
N LEU A 27 27.64 2.17 -33.95
CA LEU A 27 26.36 1.45 -33.88
C LEU A 27 26.55 -0.03 -33.57
N THR A 28 27.54 -0.70 -34.19
CA THR A 28 27.82 -2.12 -33.91
C THR A 28 28.40 -2.32 -32.52
N TYR A 29 29.26 -1.42 -32.04
CA TYR A 29 29.79 -1.44 -30.67
C TYR A 29 28.69 -1.15 -29.63
N SER A 30 27.80 -0.20 -29.93
CA SER A 30 26.68 0.13 -29.06
C SER A 30 25.64 -0.99 -29.02
N LEU A 31 25.39 -1.68 -30.14
CA LEU A 31 24.49 -2.84 -30.21
C LEU A 31 25.11 -4.10 -29.57
N SER A 32 26.42 -4.33 -29.72
CA SER A 32 27.11 -5.46 -29.07
C SER A 32 27.20 -5.30 -27.55
N ASN A 33 27.26 -4.06 -27.07
CA ASN A 33 27.28 -3.72 -25.64
C ASN A 33 25.91 -3.33 -25.08
N TRP A 34 24.85 -3.39 -25.89
CA TRP A 34 23.48 -3.18 -25.42
C TRP A 34 23.02 -4.41 -24.63
N GLN A 35 23.36 -4.41 -23.35
CA GLN A 35 22.73 -5.33 -22.40
C GLN A 35 21.25 -4.94 -22.33
N HIS A 36 20.37 -5.83 -22.80
CA HIS A 36 18.95 -5.71 -22.51
C HIS A 36 18.79 -5.47 -21.01
N PRO A 37 18.10 -4.40 -20.56
CA PRO A 37 17.76 -4.25 -19.16
C PRO A 37 16.88 -5.45 -18.81
N GLN A 38 17.49 -6.46 -18.20
CA GLN A 38 16.76 -7.54 -17.57
C GLN A 38 15.98 -6.85 -16.46
N THR A 39 14.65 -6.77 -16.61
CA THR A 39 13.78 -6.59 -15.46
C THR A 39 14.02 -7.79 -14.56
N VAL A 40 14.96 -7.63 -13.63
CA VAL A 40 15.13 -8.54 -12.50
C VAL A 40 13.85 -8.36 -11.69
N ILE A 41 12.84 -9.18 -12.02
CA ILE A 41 11.82 -9.52 -11.03
C ILE A 41 12.64 -10.25 -9.98
N SER A 42 12.97 -9.53 -8.90
CA SER A 42 13.65 -10.13 -7.76
C SER A 42 12.75 -11.25 -7.29
N GLU A 43 13.10 -12.49 -7.66
CA GLU A 43 12.62 -13.67 -6.96
C GLU A 43 12.86 -13.39 -5.48
N THR A 44 11.78 -13.43 -4.71
CA THR A 44 11.77 -13.09 -3.30
C THR A 44 12.86 -13.88 -2.61
N SER A 45 13.93 -13.20 -2.19
CA SER A 45 14.85 -13.74 -1.20
C SER A 45 14.01 -14.33 -0.08
N ASP A 46 14.30 -15.57 0.30
CA ASP A 46 13.74 -16.25 1.46
C ASP A 46 14.11 -15.46 2.73
N HIS A 47 13.42 -14.34 2.93
CA HIS A 47 13.46 -13.57 4.15
C HIS A 47 12.68 -14.39 5.16
N THR A 48 13.38 -15.32 5.81
CA THR A 48 12.95 -15.86 7.09
C THR A 48 12.76 -14.66 8.03
N VAL A 49 11.50 -14.26 8.21
CA VAL A 49 11.13 -13.13 9.07
C VAL A 49 11.63 -13.46 10.47
N GLN A 50 12.66 -12.75 10.93
CA GLN A 50 13.23 -12.96 12.24
C GLN A 50 12.21 -12.56 13.31
N MET A 51 11.86 -13.51 14.17
CA MET A 51 10.95 -13.27 15.29
C MET A 51 11.65 -12.41 16.36
N PRO A 52 10.91 -11.52 17.06
CA PRO A 52 11.47 -10.74 18.16
C PRO A 52 12.17 -11.62 19.19
N SER A 53 13.37 -11.22 19.60
CA SER A 53 14.24 -12.02 20.48
C SER A 53 13.62 -12.27 21.85
N ASN A 54 12.78 -11.34 22.33
CA ASN A 54 12.08 -11.44 23.60
C ASN A 54 10.68 -12.07 23.50
N ALA A 55 10.29 -12.58 22.33
CA ALA A 55 9.00 -13.24 22.16
C ALA A 55 8.99 -14.61 22.84
N THR A 56 8.10 -14.78 23.82
CA THR A 56 7.75 -16.09 24.37
C THR A 56 7.11 -16.98 23.31
N GLU A 57 7.16 -18.29 23.48
CA GLU A 57 6.61 -19.25 22.52
C GLU A 57 5.10 -19.05 22.19
N PRO A 58 4.20 -18.71 23.14
CA PRO A 58 2.83 -18.35 22.81
C PRO A 58 2.71 -17.12 21.88
N LYS A 59 3.58 -16.12 22.05
CA LYS A 59 3.61 -14.92 21.18
C LYS A 59 4.13 -15.27 19.80
N LYS A 60 5.17 -16.12 19.69
CA LYS A 60 5.67 -16.62 18.40
C LYS A 60 4.57 -17.33 17.61
N ARG A 61 3.80 -18.21 18.26
CA ARG A 61 2.64 -18.85 17.63
C ARG A 61 1.55 -17.85 17.22
N PHE A 62 1.31 -16.83 18.04
CA PHE A 62 0.38 -15.76 17.70
C PHE A 62 0.82 -15.02 16.42
N TYR A 63 2.09 -14.61 16.34
CA TYR A 63 2.64 -13.96 15.15
C TYR A 63 2.60 -14.87 13.93
N ALA A 64 3.03 -16.12 14.05
CA ALA A 64 3.02 -17.10 12.96
C ALA A 64 1.60 -17.35 12.41
N ARG A 65 0.57 -17.22 13.25
CA ARG A 65 -0.83 -17.34 12.83
C ARG A 65 -1.34 -16.10 12.10
N LEU A 66 -1.02 -14.91 12.58
CA LEU A 66 -1.61 -13.64 12.09
C LEU A 66 -0.83 -12.97 10.96
N LEU A 67 0.50 -13.14 10.94
CA LEU A 67 1.35 -12.46 9.98
C LEU A 67 1.06 -12.87 8.51
N PRO A 68 0.85 -14.16 8.18
CA PRO A 68 0.56 -14.55 6.80
C PRO A 68 -0.71 -13.90 6.20
N PRO A 69 -1.90 -13.91 6.85
CA PRO A 69 -3.07 -13.21 6.30
C PRO A 69 -2.89 -11.69 6.25
N ILE A 70 -2.15 -11.08 7.19
CA ILE A 70 -1.78 -9.65 7.14
C ILE A 70 -0.95 -9.35 5.89
N GLN A 71 0.06 -10.17 5.60
CA GLN A 71 0.92 -10.00 4.43
C GLN A 71 0.14 -10.23 3.13
N ARG A 72 -0.73 -11.24 3.07
CA ARG A 72 -1.59 -11.48 1.90
C ARG A 72 -2.52 -10.32 1.61
N GLU A 73 -3.17 -9.75 2.63
CA GLU A 73 -4.06 -8.61 2.40
C GLU A 73 -3.29 -7.35 2.02
N ASN A 74 -2.12 -7.10 2.62
CA ASN A 74 -1.24 -6.02 2.16
C ASN A 74 -0.80 -6.22 0.70
N ALA A 75 -0.50 -7.44 0.27
CA ALA A 75 -0.21 -7.74 -1.13
C ALA A 75 -1.41 -7.46 -2.04
N ASN A 76 -2.64 -7.78 -1.61
CA ASN A 76 -3.86 -7.43 -2.34
C ASN A 76 -4.05 -5.92 -2.45
N LEU A 77 -3.82 -5.17 -1.37
CA LEU A 77 -3.89 -3.71 -1.35
C LEU A 77 -2.86 -3.08 -2.29
N LEU A 78 -1.63 -3.60 -2.33
CA LEU A 78 -0.59 -3.15 -3.25
C LEU A 78 -0.98 -3.39 -4.72
N LYS A 79 -1.57 -4.54 -5.05
CA LYS A 79 -2.08 -4.81 -6.41
C LYS A 79 -3.16 -3.81 -6.82
N ARG A 80 -4.12 -3.52 -5.95
CA ARG A 80 -5.16 -2.51 -6.21
C ARG A 80 -4.56 -1.11 -6.35
N ARG A 81 -3.58 -0.78 -5.49
CA ARG A 81 -2.84 0.48 -5.56
C ARG A 81 -2.10 0.64 -6.89
N GLN A 82 -1.44 -0.41 -7.38
CA GLN A 82 -0.76 -0.37 -8.68
C GLN A 82 -1.74 -0.09 -9.82
N GLN A 83 -2.94 -0.69 -9.78
CA GLN A 83 -4.01 -0.37 -10.73
C GLN A 83 -4.42 1.10 -10.65
N LEU A 84 -4.59 1.67 -9.44
CA LEU A 84 -4.86 3.09 -9.26
C LEU A 84 -3.74 3.99 -9.80
N LEU A 85 -2.48 3.61 -9.62
CA LEU A 85 -1.34 4.37 -10.15
C LEU A 85 -1.35 4.41 -11.68
N ILE A 86 -1.75 3.33 -12.35
CA ILE A 86 -1.93 3.32 -13.81
C ILE A 86 -3.05 4.29 -14.23
N LEU A 87 -4.20 4.24 -13.54
CA LEU A 87 -5.31 5.16 -13.81
C LEU A 87 -4.94 6.63 -13.53
N ALA A 88 -4.13 6.87 -12.49
CA ALA A 88 -3.65 8.20 -12.14
C ALA A 88 -2.80 8.80 -13.26
N ARG A 89 -1.88 8.03 -13.86
CA ARG A 89 -1.08 8.50 -15.01
C ARG A 89 -1.98 8.85 -16.19
N GLN A 90 -2.92 7.97 -16.53
CA GLN A 90 -3.87 8.20 -17.62
C GLN A 90 -4.65 9.52 -17.43
N VAL A 91 -5.23 9.73 -16.24
CA VAL A 91 -6.01 10.95 -15.97
C VAL A 91 -5.12 12.21 -15.91
N LEU A 92 -3.88 12.11 -15.42
CA LEU A 92 -2.94 13.23 -15.39
C LEU A 92 -2.45 13.63 -16.78
N GLU A 93 -2.40 12.70 -17.72
CA GLU A 93 -2.11 12.95 -19.14
C GLU A 93 -3.33 13.52 -19.90
N GLY A 94 -4.46 13.73 -19.23
CA GLY A 94 -5.69 14.24 -19.83
C GLY A 94 -6.52 13.18 -20.59
N ASN A 95 -6.15 11.90 -20.46
CA ASN A 95 -6.88 10.81 -21.10
C ASN A 95 -8.15 10.46 -20.33
N THR A 96 -9.26 10.25 -21.04
CA THR A 96 -10.52 9.80 -20.45
C THR A 96 -10.46 8.33 -20.06
N LEU A 97 -11.08 7.97 -18.93
CA LEU A 97 -11.22 6.58 -18.51
C LEU A 97 -12.32 5.87 -19.32
N ASN A 98 -12.10 4.61 -19.67
CA ASN A 98 -13.14 3.80 -20.31
C ASN A 98 -14.21 3.33 -19.31
N ALA A 99 -15.34 2.84 -19.81
CA ALA A 99 -16.47 2.43 -18.97
C ALA A 99 -16.12 1.39 -17.89
N LYS A 100 -15.20 0.45 -18.18
CA LYS A 100 -14.75 -0.55 -17.20
C LYS A 100 -13.90 0.09 -16.09
N GLN A 101 -13.02 1.03 -16.45
CA GLN A 101 -12.20 1.78 -15.50
C GLN A 101 -13.09 2.65 -14.60
N GLN A 102 -14.06 3.36 -15.18
CA GLN A 102 -15.02 4.17 -14.43
C GLN A 102 -15.88 3.33 -13.47
N ALA A 103 -16.41 2.19 -13.93
CA ALA A 103 -17.14 1.26 -13.08
C ALA A 103 -16.28 0.69 -11.94
N THR A 104 -15.00 0.44 -12.21
CA THR A 104 -14.03 -0.01 -11.18
C THR A 104 -13.81 1.08 -10.13
N LEU A 105 -13.58 2.33 -10.55
CA LEU A 105 -13.42 3.45 -9.63
C LEU A 105 -14.68 3.70 -8.81
N ALA A 106 -15.87 3.66 -9.42
CA ALA A 106 -17.14 3.82 -8.72
C ALA A 106 -17.37 2.72 -7.67
N SER A 107 -17.01 1.47 -7.99
CA SER A 107 -17.07 0.36 -7.05
C SER A 107 -16.14 0.58 -5.85
N TRP A 108 -14.90 0.98 -6.09
CA TRP A 108 -13.95 1.30 -5.02
C TRP A 108 -14.33 2.55 -4.24
N ALA A 109 -14.88 3.58 -4.89
CA ALA A 109 -15.40 4.78 -4.23
C ALA A 109 -16.45 4.41 -3.19
N LYS A 110 -17.42 3.58 -3.58
CA LYS A 110 -18.44 3.05 -2.68
C LYS A 110 -17.83 2.21 -1.57
N GLN A 111 -16.96 1.25 -1.92
CA GLN A 111 -16.34 0.36 -0.95
C GLN A 111 -15.54 1.14 0.11
N TYR A 112 -14.70 2.08 -0.31
CA TYR A 112 -13.81 2.85 0.57
C TYR A 112 -14.41 4.15 1.09
N ARG A 113 -15.73 4.38 0.88
CA ARG A 113 -16.47 5.55 1.37
C ARG A 113 -15.83 6.87 0.92
N SER A 114 -15.44 6.92 -0.35
CA SER A 114 -14.99 8.13 -1.04
C SER A 114 -16.17 9.09 -1.26
N PRO A 115 -15.97 10.42 -1.24
CA PRO A 115 -17.02 11.39 -1.59
C PRO A 115 -17.60 11.14 -2.99
N THR A 116 -18.89 11.43 -3.17
CA THR A 116 -19.63 11.13 -4.42
C THR A 116 -19.42 12.15 -5.53
N GLU A 117 -19.05 13.38 -5.18
CA GLU A 117 -18.99 14.52 -6.11
C GLU A 117 -17.60 14.76 -6.74
N LEU A 118 -16.73 13.74 -6.73
CA LEU A 118 -15.36 13.87 -7.23
C LEU A 118 -15.29 13.58 -8.74
N ASN A 119 -14.57 14.42 -9.49
CA ASN A 119 -14.17 14.08 -10.85
C ASN A 119 -13.14 12.95 -10.86
N ASP A 120 -12.86 12.33 -12.02
CA ASP A 120 -11.94 11.19 -12.13
C ASP A 120 -10.55 11.47 -11.50
N ARG A 121 -10.02 12.69 -11.67
CA ARG A 121 -8.72 13.09 -11.12
C ARG A 121 -8.73 13.11 -9.59
N GLN A 122 -9.72 13.78 -9.02
CA GLN A 122 -9.91 13.89 -7.57
C GLN A 122 -10.23 12.52 -6.95
N LEU A 123 -11.03 11.71 -7.64
CA LEU A 123 -11.43 10.39 -7.17
C LEU A 123 -10.23 9.44 -7.10
N VAL A 124 -9.39 9.40 -8.15
CA VAL A 124 -8.17 8.59 -8.12
C VAL A 124 -7.22 9.06 -7.01
N GLN A 125 -7.10 10.37 -6.79
CA GLN A 125 -6.28 10.91 -5.70
C GLN A 125 -6.79 10.49 -4.31
N ASP A 126 -8.10 10.59 -4.03
CA ASP A 126 -8.69 10.15 -2.76
C ASP A 126 -8.55 8.63 -2.58
N LEU A 127 -8.79 7.84 -3.63
CA LEU A 127 -8.63 6.39 -3.57
C LEU A 127 -7.16 5.96 -3.36
N LEU A 128 -6.18 6.68 -3.92
CA LEU A 128 -4.76 6.45 -3.63
C LEU A 128 -4.41 6.73 -2.16
N GLN A 129 -5.15 7.58 -1.47
CA GLN A 129 -4.94 7.80 -0.03
C GLN A 129 -5.58 6.68 0.81
N ARG A 130 -6.68 6.11 0.34
CA ARG A 130 -7.45 5.05 1.02
C ARG A 130 -6.89 3.66 0.81
N ILE A 131 -6.60 3.30 -0.44
CA ILE A 131 -6.17 1.96 -0.84
C ILE A 131 -4.65 1.88 -0.76
N ASP A 132 -4.15 1.57 0.43
CA ASP A 132 -2.74 1.31 0.68
C ASP A 132 -2.60 0.40 1.92
N VAL A 133 -1.40 -0.14 2.11
CA VAL A 133 -1.07 -1.13 3.12
C VAL A 133 -1.27 -0.62 4.55
N VAL A 134 -1.48 -1.55 5.47
CA VAL A 134 -1.47 -1.32 6.92
C VAL A 134 -0.23 -1.99 7.50
N PRO A 135 0.65 -1.28 8.23
CA PRO A 135 1.86 -1.88 8.80
C PRO A 135 1.55 -3.12 9.64
N ALA A 136 2.36 -4.17 9.48
CA ALA A 136 2.13 -5.44 10.15
C ALA A 136 2.28 -5.31 11.66
N SER A 137 3.22 -4.49 12.13
CA SER A 137 3.41 -4.20 13.55
C SER A 137 2.15 -3.60 14.20
N MET A 138 1.49 -2.67 13.51
CA MET A 138 0.23 -2.05 13.94
C MET A 138 -0.89 -3.08 14.00
N ALA A 139 -1.09 -3.86 12.93
CA ALA A 139 -2.11 -4.91 12.88
C ALA A 139 -1.89 -6.02 13.93
N LEU A 140 -0.65 -6.43 14.15
CA LEU A 140 -0.29 -7.42 15.19
C LEU A 140 -0.52 -6.87 16.59
N ALA A 141 -0.20 -5.61 16.84
CA ALA A 141 -0.40 -4.99 18.14
C ALA A 141 -1.89 -4.81 18.47
N GLN A 142 -2.69 -4.32 17.52
CA GLN A 142 -4.14 -4.23 17.69
C GLN A 142 -4.75 -5.61 17.88
N SER A 143 -4.42 -6.59 17.04
CA SER A 143 -4.96 -7.93 17.22
C SER A 143 -4.54 -8.57 18.55
N ALA A 144 -3.31 -8.37 19.03
CA ALA A 144 -2.86 -8.89 20.31
C ALA A 144 -3.65 -8.28 21.48
N MET A 145 -3.89 -6.97 21.46
CA MET A 145 -4.63 -6.27 22.49
C MET A 145 -6.12 -6.65 22.48
N GLU A 146 -6.77 -6.66 21.31
CA GLU A 146 -8.20 -6.95 21.16
C GLU A 146 -8.56 -8.42 21.42
N SER A 147 -7.65 -9.34 21.13
CA SER A 147 -7.89 -10.79 21.28
C SER A 147 -7.28 -11.40 22.54
N ALA A 148 -6.65 -10.59 23.40
CA ALA A 148 -5.82 -11.05 24.52
C ALA A 148 -4.78 -12.10 24.07
N TRP A 149 -4.03 -11.79 23.00
CA TRP A 149 -3.09 -12.68 22.33
C TRP A 149 -3.74 -13.96 21.78
N GLY A 150 -4.94 -13.84 21.22
CA GLY A 150 -5.71 -14.93 20.62
C GLY A 150 -6.43 -15.84 21.61
N ARG A 151 -6.44 -15.50 22.90
CA ARG A 151 -7.07 -16.30 23.96
C ARG A 151 -8.57 -16.02 24.12
N SER A 152 -9.02 -14.85 23.66
CA SER A 152 -10.43 -14.45 23.70
C SER A 152 -11.34 -15.48 23.02
N ARG A 153 -12.52 -15.72 23.60
CA ARG A 153 -13.52 -16.62 23.01
C ARG A 153 -13.91 -16.20 21.59
N PHE A 154 -14.02 -14.89 21.34
CA PHE A 154 -14.37 -14.35 20.03
C PHE A 154 -13.27 -14.59 18.98
N ALA A 155 -12.00 -14.53 19.38
CA ALA A 155 -10.90 -14.86 18.50
C ALA A 155 -10.90 -16.36 18.14
N ARG A 156 -11.18 -17.22 19.13
CA ARG A 156 -11.17 -18.69 18.96
C ARG A 156 -12.38 -19.23 18.20
N GLU A 157 -13.57 -18.71 18.48
CA GLU A 157 -14.84 -19.26 17.96
C GLU A 157 -15.37 -18.51 16.74
N ALA A 158 -14.94 -17.25 16.54
CA ALA A 158 -15.47 -16.37 15.51
C ALA A 158 -14.40 -15.74 14.61
N ASN A 159 -13.13 -16.14 14.76
CA ASN A 159 -11.97 -15.53 14.08
C ASN A 159 -11.89 -14.00 14.26
N ASN A 160 -12.52 -13.45 15.30
CA ASN A 160 -12.55 -12.01 15.52
C ASN A 160 -11.38 -11.57 16.41
N TYR A 161 -10.22 -11.42 15.78
CA TYR A 161 -8.99 -11.01 16.47
C TYR A 161 -8.90 -9.50 16.72
N PHE A 162 -9.79 -8.71 16.13
CA PHE A 162 -9.70 -7.25 16.09
C PHE A 162 -10.87 -6.55 16.79
N GLY A 163 -11.74 -7.30 17.50
CA GLY A 163 -12.88 -6.71 18.22
C GLY A 163 -13.94 -6.09 17.29
N GLN A 164 -14.06 -6.56 16.06
CA GLN A 164 -14.93 -5.95 15.04
C GLN A 164 -16.40 -6.17 15.36
N TRP A 165 -17.17 -5.09 15.40
CA TRP A 165 -18.62 -5.12 15.54
C TRP A 165 -19.32 -5.32 14.19
N CYS A 166 -20.48 -5.94 14.22
CA CYS A 166 -21.40 -6.00 13.10
C CYS A 166 -22.83 -5.68 13.58
N TYR A 167 -23.66 -5.13 12.68
CA TYR A 167 -24.93 -4.49 13.04
C TYR A 167 -26.17 -5.19 12.43
N THR A 168 -25.96 -6.31 11.75
CA THR A 168 -27.03 -7.13 11.17
C THR A 168 -27.34 -8.27 12.13
N LYS A 169 -28.61 -8.51 12.48
CA LYS A 169 -28.94 -9.62 13.38
C LYS A 169 -28.41 -10.96 12.84
N GLY A 170 -27.64 -11.69 13.65
CA GLY A 170 -27.04 -12.98 13.27
C GLY A 170 -25.73 -12.90 12.49
N CYS A 171 -25.13 -11.71 12.35
CA CYS A 171 -23.82 -11.56 11.71
C CYS A 171 -22.65 -12.01 12.60
N GLY A 172 -22.90 -12.32 13.88
CA GLY A 172 -21.84 -12.51 14.84
C GLY A 172 -22.24 -13.33 16.07
N VAL A 173 -21.46 -13.12 17.13
CA VAL A 173 -21.65 -13.71 18.45
C VAL A 173 -22.14 -12.62 19.39
N ILE A 174 -23.25 -12.89 20.09
CA ILE A 174 -23.80 -11.96 21.07
C ILE A 174 -22.92 -11.95 22.33
N PRO A 175 -22.44 -10.77 22.80
CA PRO A 175 -21.73 -10.68 24.07
C PRO A 175 -22.60 -11.12 25.25
N ASN A 176 -22.03 -11.89 26.19
CA ASN A 176 -22.75 -12.36 27.38
C ASN A 176 -23.19 -11.17 28.28
N GLN A 177 -22.42 -10.08 28.25
CA GLN A 177 -22.68 -8.85 28.99
C GLN A 177 -22.99 -7.71 28.02
N ARG A 178 -24.02 -7.87 27.19
CA ARG A 178 -24.44 -6.80 26.28
C ARG A 178 -25.19 -5.71 27.04
N THR A 179 -24.74 -4.45 26.92
CA THR A 179 -25.46 -3.29 27.46
C THR A 179 -26.90 -3.28 26.95
N LYS A 180 -27.86 -3.02 27.84
CA LYS A 180 -29.29 -2.98 27.49
C LYS A 180 -29.51 -1.95 26.37
N GLY A 181 -29.99 -2.40 25.21
CA GLY A 181 -30.24 -1.55 24.04
C GLY A 181 -29.17 -1.60 22.93
N ALA A 182 -27.99 -2.20 23.17
CA ALA A 182 -27.00 -2.35 22.11
C ALA A 182 -27.51 -3.32 21.03
N ARG A 183 -27.42 -2.91 19.76
CA ARG A 183 -27.88 -3.68 18.60
C ARG A 183 -26.75 -4.40 17.86
N HIS A 184 -25.49 -4.13 18.22
CA HIS A 184 -24.34 -4.77 17.61
C HIS A 184 -24.08 -6.18 18.17
N GLU A 185 -23.49 -7.02 17.32
CA GLU A 185 -22.91 -8.32 17.66
C GLU A 185 -21.40 -8.28 17.38
N VAL A 186 -20.63 -9.19 17.98
CA VAL A 186 -19.21 -9.34 17.66
C VAL A 186 -19.12 -10.15 16.37
N ALA A 187 -18.62 -9.55 15.29
CA ALA A 187 -18.58 -10.15 13.96
C ALA A 187 -17.97 -11.56 13.99
N ARG A 188 -18.53 -12.47 13.19
CA ARG A 188 -17.97 -13.79 12.93
C ARG A 188 -17.42 -13.82 11.51
N PHE A 189 -16.20 -14.34 11.38
CA PHE A 189 -15.53 -14.49 10.09
C PHE A 189 -15.30 -15.97 9.79
N ALA A 190 -15.51 -16.36 8.54
CA ALA A 190 -15.30 -17.73 8.06
C ALA A 190 -13.81 -18.09 8.10
N SER A 191 -12.92 -17.11 7.94
CA SER A 191 -11.48 -17.30 7.99
C SER A 191 -10.75 -16.12 8.64
N LEU A 192 -9.49 -16.34 8.98
CA LEU A 192 -8.63 -15.28 9.47
C LEU A 192 -8.30 -14.24 8.39
N ASP A 193 -8.20 -14.67 7.11
CA ASP A 193 -8.04 -13.76 5.97
C ASP A 193 -9.22 -12.79 5.87
N GLU A 194 -10.45 -13.28 6.04
CA GLU A 194 -11.64 -12.42 6.01
C GLU A 194 -11.64 -11.43 7.17
N ALA A 195 -11.28 -11.87 8.38
CA ALA A 195 -11.18 -10.99 9.55
C ALA A 195 -10.13 -9.89 9.35
N VAL A 196 -8.95 -10.23 8.81
CA VAL A 196 -7.87 -9.29 8.51
C VAL A 196 -8.27 -8.32 7.40
N ALA A 197 -8.91 -8.80 6.33
CA ALA A 197 -9.40 -7.97 5.23
C ALA A 197 -10.45 -6.97 5.72
N ALA A 198 -11.40 -7.40 6.55
CA ALA A 198 -12.40 -6.51 7.14
C ALA A 198 -11.75 -5.44 8.04
N TYR A 199 -10.77 -5.82 8.86
CA TYR A 199 -10.04 -4.89 9.72
C TYR A 199 -9.26 -3.86 8.91
N MET A 200 -8.45 -4.29 7.94
CA MET A 200 -7.66 -3.37 7.11
C MET A 200 -8.56 -2.49 6.24
N HIS A 201 -9.68 -3.03 5.76
CA HIS A 201 -10.68 -2.25 5.06
C HIS A 201 -11.26 -1.14 5.95
N ASN A 202 -11.60 -1.45 7.20
CA ASN A 202 -12.09 -0.47 8.18
C ASN A 202 -11.07 0.67 8.40
N ILE A 203 -9.79 0.35 8.63
CA ILE A 203 -8.71 1.35 8.73
C ILE A 203 -8.62 2.22 7.46
N ASN A 204 -8.80 1.59 6.29
CA ASN A 204 -8.67 2.25 5.00
C ASN A 204 -9.92 3.02 4.52
N SER A 205 -11.09 2.81 5.13
CA SER A 205 -12.35 3.41 4.67
C SER A 205 -13.06 4.28 5.70
N HIS A 206 -12.96 3.97 7.00
CA HIS A 206 -13.73 4.67 8.01
C HIS A 206 -13.23 6.12 8.20
N PRO A 207 -14.12 7.12 8.34
CA PRO A 207 -13.73 8.51 8.56
C PRO A 207 -12.86 8.72 9.80
N ALA A 208 -13.15 7.99 10.88
CA ALA A 208 -12.39 8.03 12.14
C ALA A 208 -10.88 7.76 11.98
N TYR A 209 -10.47 7.02 10.94
CA TYR A 209 -9.06 6.68 10.69
C TYR A 209 -8.45 7.49 9.55
N ALA A 210 -9.02 8.64 9.20
CA ALA A 210 -8.46 9.54 8.20
C ALA A 210 -7.03 9.98 8.55
N GLY A 211 -6.74 10.19 9.84
CA GLY A 211 -5.39 10.52 10.33
C GLY A 211 -4.35 9.44 9.99
N VAL A 212 -4.69 8.16 10.19
CA VAL A 212 -3.83 7.02 9.81
C VAL A 212 -3.45 7.10 8.32
N ARG A 213 -4.45 7.37 7.47
CA ARG A 213 -4.25 7.51 6.02
C ARG A 213 -3.43 8.74 5.66
N ASN A 214 -3.60 9.86 6.38
CA ASN A 214 -2.85 11.09 6.18
C ASN A 214 -1.35 10.90 6.47
N ILE A 215 -1.02 10.24 7.59
CA ILE A 215 0.37 9.93 7.98
C ILE A 215 1.00 9.03 6.92
N ARG A 216 0.33 7.94 6.54
CA ARG A 216 0.80 7.03 5.49
C ARG A 216 1.03 7.75 4.16
N ALA A 217 0.09 8.58 3.71
CA ALA A 217 0.23 9.34 2.48
C ALA A 217 1.39 10.34 2.54
N ARG A 218 1.66 10.94 3.71
CA ARG A 218 2.83 11.81 3.92
C ARG A 218 4.14 11.03 3.80
N SER A 219 4.26 9.89 4.47
CA SER A 219 5.45 9.03 4.37
C SER A 219 5.73 8.63 2.93
N ARG A 220 4.69 8.24 2.17
CA ARG A 220 4.81 7.95 0.73
C ARG A 220 5.39 9.14 -0.03
N ARG A 221 4.78 10.33 0.07
CA ARG A 221 5.25 11.55 -0.62
C ARG A 221 6.70 11.92 -0.30
N GLN A 222 7.15 11.62 0.91
CA GLN A 222 8.51 11.88 1.36
C GLN A 222 9.48 10.73 1.06
N ASN A 223 9.03 9.68 0.38
CA ASN A 223 9.79 8.45 0.13
C ASN A 223 10.35 7.84 1.43
N GLN A 224 9.61 7.97 2.52
CA GLN A 224 9.98 7.44 3.83
C GLN A 224 9.29 6.09 4.08
N PRO A 225 9.93 5.19 4.85
CA PRO A 225 9.26 4.02 5.40
C PRO A 225 7.99 4.42 6.16
N LEU A 226 7.00 3.53 6.18
CA LEU A 226 5.80 3.78 6.97
C LEU A 226 6.14 3.73 8.46
N ASP A 227 5.82 4.80 9.17
CA ASP A 227 5.99 4.87 10.61
C ASP A 227 4.74 4.34 11.31
N SER A 228 4.78 3.06 11.67
CA SER A 228 3.70 2.39 12.37
C SER A 228 3.37 3.03 13.72
N LEU A 229 4.36 3.53 14.47
CA LEU A 229 4.12 4.20 15.75
C LEU A 229 3.39 5.53 15.53
N SER A 230 3.83 6.35 14.57
CA SER A 230 3.11 7.58 14.24
C SER A 230 1.69 7.31 13.75
N MET A 231 1.50 6.31 12.88
CA MET A 231 0.16 5.90 12.41
C MET A 231 -0.75 5.48 13.56
N THR A 232 -0.23 4.78 14.58
CA THR A 232 -1.06 4.35 15.71
C THR A 232 -1.63 5.51 16.51
N SER A 233 -0.99 6.69 16.51
CA SER A 233 -1.49 7.88 17.23
C SER A 233 -2.87 8.35 16.76
N GLU A 234 -3.29 7.92 15.57
CA GLU A 234 -4.54 8.29 14.91
C GLU A 234 -5.63 7.20 15.05
N LEU A 235 -5.51 6.32 16.06
CA LEU A 235 -6.44 5.22 16.36
C LEU A 235 -7.24 5.46 17.65
N ASP A 236 -7.37 6.70 18.12
CA ASP A 236 -8.00 7.04 19.39
C ASP A 236 -9.48 6.64 19.41
N GLN A 237 -10.16 6.73 18.27
CA GLN A 237 -11.55 6.30 18.10
C GLN A 237 -11.74 4.77 17.94
N TYR A 238 -10.66 3.99 17.94
CA TYR A 238 -10.77 2.52 17.91
C TYR A 238 -11.28 1.96 19.26
N SER A 239 -10.99 2.67 20.36
CA SER A 239 -11.33 2.24 21.71
C SER A 239 -11.91 3.39 22.52
N GLU A 240 -12.93 3.12 23.34
CA GLU A 240 -13.48 4.09 24.30
C GLU A 240 -12.42 4.62 25.29
N ARG A 241 -11.29 3.92 25.43
CA ARG A 241 -10.14 4.34 26.26
C ARG A 241 -9.32 5.48 25.63
N GLY A 242 -9.54 5.82 24.35
CA GLY A 242 -8.88 6.93 23.67
C GLY A 242 -7.35 6.90 23.78
N GLN A 243 -6.75 7.96 24.30
CA GLN A 243 -5.30 8.11 24.40
C GLN A 243 -4.62 7.05 25.29
N ALA A 244 -5.31 6.51 26.29
CA ALA A 244 -4.75 5.41 27.09
C ALA A 244 -4.55 4.15 26.25
N TYR A 245 -5.46 3.87 25.31
CA TYR A 245 -5.32 2.79 24.35
C TYR A 245 -4.13 3.01 23.40
N ILE A 246 -3.92 4.24 22.93
CA ILE A 246 -2.75 4.59 22.10
C ILE A 246 -1.44 4.30 22.82
N LYS A 247 -1.33 4.74 24.09
CA LYS A 247 -0.14 4.53 24.91
C LYS A 247 0.17 3.04 25.08
N ASP A 248 -0.84 2.23 25.38
CA ASP A 248 -0.69 0.78 25.53
C ASP A 248 -0.29 0.11 24.21
N LEU A 249 -0.92 0.51 23.10
CA LEU A 249 -0.65 -0.01 21.77
C LEU A 249 0.80 0.24 21.36
N GLN A 250 1.27 1.48 21.51
CA GLN A 250 2.67 1.84 21.21
C GLN A 250 3.65 1.16 22.17
N GLY A 251 3.29 1.03 23.46
CA GLY A 251 4.06 0.28 24.44
C GLY A 251 4.21 -1.19 24.04
N LEU A 252 3.14 -1.81 23.56
CA LEU A 252 3.13 -3.19 23.06
C LEU A 252 4.04 -3.34 21.84
N ILE A 253 3.95 -2.43 20.85
CA ILE A 253 4.83 -2.44 19.67
C ILE A 253 6.29 -2.36 20.07
N ARG A 254 6.65 -1.40 20.93
CA ARG A 254 8.05 -1.20 21.36
C ARG A 254 8.56 -2.38 22.18
N TYR A 255 7.80 -2.80 23.19
CA TYR A 255 8.19 -3.89 24.07
C TYR A 255 8.39 -5.18 23.29
N ASN A 256 7.48 -5.52 22.38
CA ASN A 256 7.57 -6.77 21.61
C ASN A 256 8.35 -6.61 20.30
N GLN A 257 9.02 -5.46 20.08
CA GLN A 257 9.82 -5.17 18.89
C GLN A 257 9.09 -5.46 17.58
N LEU A 258 7.80 -5.15 17.49
CA LEU A 258 6.96 -5.60 16.37
C LEU A 258 7.31 -4.93 15.04
N SER A 259 8.05 -3.82 15.06
CA SER A 259 8.51 -3.13 13.85
C SER A 259 9.38 -4.00 12.94
N VAL A 260 9.97 -5.10 13.45
CA VAL A 260 10.70 -6.08 12.62
C VAL A 260 9.80 -6.76 11.57
N PHE A 261 8.49 -6.74 11.77
CA PHE A 261 7.51 -7.29 10.84
C PHE A 261 7.07 -6.31 9.76
N ASP A 262 7.42 -5.03 9.89
CA ASP A 262 7.08 -4.03 8.89
C ASP A 262 7.97 -4.20 7.66
N GLN A 263 7.34 -4.55 6.53
CA GLN A 263 8.04 -4.67 5.26
C GLN A 263 8.31 -3.28 4.67
N GLN A 264 9.39 -3.17 3.92
CA GLN A 264 9.56 -2.03 3.01
C GLN A 264 8.61 -2.20 1.82
N TYR A 265 7.55 -1.42 1.81
CA TYR A 265 6.58 -1.43 0.73
C TYR A 265 7.04 -0.48 -0.39
N PRO A 266 6.95 -0.86 -1.68
CA PRO A 266 7.28 0.02 -2.80
C PRO A 266 6.60 1.38 -2.65
N THR A 267 7.38 2.46 -2.81
CA THR A 267 6.98 3.84 -2.50
C THR A 267 6.57 4.64 -3.74
N GLU A 268 6.05 4.00 -4.78
CA GLU A 268 5.66 4.75 -5.99
C GLU A 268 4.66 5.87 -5.66
N VAL A 269 5.05 7.10 -5.96
CA VAL A 269 4.27 8.33 -5.74
C VAL A 269 4.00 8.98 -7.08
N ILE A 270 2.74 9.36 -7.27
CA ILE A 270 2.32 10.25 -8.35
C ILE A 270 1.93 11.58 -7.71
N THR A 271 2.46 12.68 -8.25
CA THR A 271 2.15 14.04 -7.79
C THR A 271 1.00 14.62 -8.60
N PHE A 272 -0.11 14.91 -7.92
CA PHE A 272 -1.21 15.69 -8.47
C PHE A 272 -0.87 17.17 -8.23
N ASN A 273 -0.31 17.85 -9.23
CA ASN A 273 -0.04 19.29 -9.13
C ASN A 273 -1.38 20.04 -9.07
N SER A 274 -1.54 20.89 -8.06
CA SER A 274 -2.75 21.70 -7.79
C SER A 274 -2.98 22.83 -8.80
N ALA A 275 -2.04 23.05 -9.72
CA ALA A 275 -2.07 24.17 -10.66
C ALA A 275 -2.96 23.95 -11.91
N ALA A 276 -3.62 22.80 -12.05
CA ALA A 276 -4.47 22.51 -13.20
C ALA A 276 -5.98 22.70 -12.93
N ASP A 277 -6.36 23.18 -11.74
CA ASP A 277 -7.76 23.32 -11.32
C ASP A 277 -8.02 24.73 -10.73
N SER A 278 -7.62 25.77 -11.48
CA SER A 278 -8.11 27.16 -11.32
C SER A 278 -8.63 27.69 -12.65
#